data_AF-A0A8S2NN36-F1
#
_entry.id   AF-A0A8S2NN36-F1
#
_cell.length_a   1.000
_cell.length_b   1.000
_cell.length_c   1.000
_cell.angle_alpha   90.00
_cell.angle_beta   90.00
_cell.angle_gamma   90.00
#
_symmetry.space_group_name_H-M   'P 1'
#
loop_
_entity.id
_entity.type
_entity.pdbx_description
1 polymer ?
#
loop_
_entity_poly.entity_id
_entity_poly.type
_entity_poly.pdbx_seq_one_letter_code
_entity_poly.pdbx_strand_id
1 'polypeptide(L)'
;MSSPTRSLLSPTASRVTFTQQETIVHSPRSISSRSELELSIHSLQNEQERVQKKTFTKWINIYLSLHEPPFFINDLFEDLKDGTKLVALLEVLSGQTIPIERGTKRAHYVSNASNGLKFLESRKIKLVNIRPIDIVDGKPTIILGLIWMLILCYQ
;
A
#
# COMPACT_ATOMS: atom_id res chain seq x y z
N MET A 1 54.63 -10.24 84.91
CA MET A 1 54.13 -11.60 84.63
C MET A 1 52.76 -11.47 84.01
N SER A 2 52.62 -11.98 82.79
CA SER A 2 51.41 -12.49 82.14
C SER A 2 50.16 -11.61 82.04
N SER A 3 49.85 -11.17 80.81
CA SER A 3 48.49 -10.90 80.34
C SER A 3 47.61 -12.16 80.44
N PRO A 4 46.27 -12.02 80.56
CA PRO A 4 45.41 -12.23 79.38
C PRO A 4 44.18 -11.28 79.34
N THR A 5 43.88 -10.61 78.23
CA THR A 5 43.13 -11.03 77.02
C THR A 5 41.61 -10.76 77.07
N ARG A 6 41.21 -9.85 76.15
CA ARG A 6 39.92 -9.67 75.42
C ARG A 6 38.67 -9.13 76.15
N SER A 7 38.22 -7.97 75.67
CA SER A 7 37.06 -7.86 74.75
C SER A 7 37.15 -6.52 73.99
N LEU A 8 37.50 -6.57 72.71
CA LEU A 8 36.62 -6.34 71.55
C LEU A 8 36.00 -4.92 71.47
N LEU A 9 36.80 -4.08 70.82
CA LEU A 9 36.49 -2.86 70.07
C LEU A 9 35.05 -2.78 69.51
N SER A 10 34.37 -1.67 69.77
CA SER A 10 33.33 -1.10 68.92
C SER A 10 33.79 0.27 68.41
N PRO A 11 34.17 0.38 67.12
CA PRO A 11 34.30 1.67 66.47
C PRO A 11 33.16 1.82 65.47
N THR A 12 32.13 2.58 65.81
CA THR A 12 31.25 3.22 64.81
C THR A 12 32.02 4.35 64.14
N ALA A 13 32.90 3.99 63.22
CA ALA A 13 33.41 4.89 62.19
C ALA A 13 32.54 4.68 60.94
N SER A 14 31.53 5.53 60.75
CA SER A 14 30.80 5.55 59.48
C SER A 14 31.71 6.09 58.39
N ARG A 15 32.17 5.13 57.58
CA ARG A 15 32.95 5.30 56.36
C ARG A 15 32.22 6.21 55.37
N VAL A 16 32.95 7.19 54.84
CA VAL A 16 32.62 7.89 53.60
C VAL A 16 32.51 6.85 52.49
N THR A 17 31.32 6.65 51.96
CA THR A 17 31.09 6.01 50.66
C THR A 17 30.45 7.03 49.74
N PHE A 18 31.23 7.42 48.73
CA PHE A 18 30.76 8.14 47.56
C PHE A 18 29.87 7.18 46.76
N THR A 19 28.57 7.45 46.69
CA THR A 19 27.67 6.72 45.80
C THR A 19 27.00 7.72 44.87
N GLN A 20 27.48 7.73 43.63
CA GLN A 20 26.86 8.39 42.50
C GLN A 20 25.55 7.64 42.21
N GLN A 21 24.40 8.31 42.37
CA GLN A 21 23.13 7.82 41.84
C GLN A 21 22.82 8.64 40.58
N GLU A 22 23.20 8.09 39.43
CA GLU A 22 22.69 8.51 38.13
C GLU A 22 21.17 8.34 38.13
N THR A 23 20.46 9.45 38.08
CA THR A 23 19.05 9.44 37.70
C THR A 23 19.01 9.20 36.20
N ILE A 24 18.55 8.01 35.79
CA ILE A 24 18.27 7.69 34.40
C ILE A 24 17.19 8.66 33.92
N VAL A 25 17.61 9.70 33.21
CA VAL A 25 16.71 10.53 32.41
C VAL A 25 16.24 9.66 31.26
N HIS A 26 15.07 9.04 31.39
CA HIS A 26 14.36 8.52 30.24
C HIS A 26 14.01 9.70 29.33
N SER A 27 14.84 9.90 28.32
CA SER A 27 14.63 10.88 27.26
C SER A 27 13.33 10.54 26.50
N PRO A 28 12.37 11.47 26.37
CA PRO A 28 11.16 11.25 25.57
C PRO A 28 11.42 11.28 24.04
N ARG A 29 12.67 11.45 23.59
CA ARG A 29 12.99 11.74 22.17
C ARG A 29 12.79 10.58 21.19
N SER A 30 12.53 9.36 21.65
CA SER A 30 12.40 8.19 20.74
C SER A 30 11.00 7.98 20.17
N ILE A 31 9.94 8.40 20.87
CA ILE A 31 8.55 8.14 20.46
C ILE A 31 8.04 9.21 19.45
N SER A 32 8.37 10.50 19.66
CA SER A 32 8.01 11.60 18.74
C SER A 32 8.61 11.39 17.34
N SER A 33 9.91 11.07 17.30
CA SER A 33 10.66 10.86 16.06
C SER A 33 10.11 9.71 15.22
N ARG A 34 9.59 8.64 15.85
CA ARG A 34 9.00 7.50 15.14
C ARG A 34 7.65 7.86 14.51
N SER A 35 6.80 8.60 15.23
CA SER A 35 5.51 9.06 14.69
C SER A 35 5.68 10.07 13.54
N GLU A 36 6.69 10.94 13.61
CA GLU A 36 7.01 11.90 12.54
C GLU A 36 7.50 11.19 11.27
N LEU A 37 8.32 10.13 11.41
CA LEU A 37 8.73 9.28 10.30
C LEU A 37 7.55 8.57 9.65
N GLU A 38 6.65 7.99 10.45
CA GLU A 38 5.45 7.31 9.94
C GLU A 38 4.53 8.27 9.16
N LEU A 39 4.33 9.49 9.66
CA LEU A 39 3.58 10.53 8.96
C LEU A 39 4.25 10.95 7.66
N SER A 40 5.58 11.11 7.66
CA SER A 40 6.33 11.46 6.46
C SER A 40 6.26 10.36 5.40
N ILE A 41 6.37 9.09 5.80
CA ILE A 41 6.24 7.95 4.88
C ILE A 41 4.84 7.91 4.27
N HIS A 42 3.80 8.07 5.09
CA HIS A 42 2.42 8.09 4.63
C HIS A 42 2.15 9.27 3.67
N SER A 43 2.69 10.46 3.97
CA SER A 43 2.58 11.62 3.08
C SER A 43 3.25 11.37 1.73
N LEU A 44 4.44 10.76 1.72
CA LEU A 44 5.16 10.43 0.49
C LEU A 44 4.41 9.37 -0.33
N GLN A 45 3.85 8.35 0.33
CA GLN A 45 3.05 7.31 -0.32
C GLN A 45 1.79 7.90 -0.97
N ASN A 46 1.09 8.79 -0.29
CA ASN A 46 -0.10 9.46 -0.83
C ASN A 46 0.23 10.33 -2.04
N GLU A 47 1.34 11.06 -1.98
CA GLU A 47 1.77 11.89 -3.11
C GLU A 47 2.18 11.01 -4.31
N GLN A 48 2.91 9.92 -4.07
CA GLN A 48 3.24 8.95 -5.12
C GLN A 48 1.98 8.35 -5.75
N GLU A 49 1.01 7.92 -4.93
CA GLU A 49 -0.27 7.39 -5.39
C GLU A 49 -1.01 8.42 -6.26
N ARG A 50 -1.06 9.68 -5.81
CA ARG A 50 -1.72 10.78 -6.54
C ARG A 50 -1.06 11.02 -7.89
N VAL A 51 0.27 11.04 -7.95
CA VAL A 51 1.03 11.24 -9.19
C VAL A 51 0.82 10.06 -10.15
N GLN A 52 0.90 8.83 -9.65
CA GLN A 52 0.65 7.62 -10.45
C GLN A 52 -0.78 7.61 -10.99
N LYS A 53 -1.78 7.84 -10.13
CA LYS A 53 -3.19 7.95 -10.51
C LYS A 53 -3.37 8.94 -11.65
N LYS A 54 -2.82 10.15 -11.53
CA LYS A 54 -2.94 11.18 -12.57
C LYS A 54 -2.31 10.75 -13.89
N THR A 55 -1.12 10.15 -13.86
CA THR A 55 -0.42 9.68 -15.06
C THR A 55 -1.19 8.53 -15.72
N PHE A 56 -1.63 7.55 -14.95
CA PHE A 56 -2.36 6.39 -15.44
C PHE A 56 -3.75 6.76 -15.97
N THR A 57 -4.48 7.66 -15.30
CA THR A 57 -5.76 8.18 -15.83
C THR A 57 -5.58 8.83 -17.20
N LYS A 58 -4.55 9.65 -17.37
CA LYS A 58 -4.26 10.27 -18.69
C LYS A 58 -3.95 9.21 -19.74
N TRP A 59 -3.10 8.24 -19.41
CA TRP A 59 -2.74 7.16 -20.33
C TRP A 59 -3.97 6.36 -20.76
N ILE A 60 -4.80 5.91 -19.81
CA ILE A 60 -6.02 5.16 -20.13
C ILE A 60 -6.96 6.00 -21.00
N ASN A 61 -7.13 7.28 -20.70
CA ASN A 61 -8.03 8.15 -21.47
C ASN A 61 -7.59 8.35 -22.93
N ILE A 62 -6.29 8.26 -23.24
CA ILE A 62 -5.81 8.26 -24.63
C ILE A 62 -6.44 7.08 -25.38
N TYR A 63 -6.40 5.88 -24.82
CA TYR A 63 -6.92 4.67 -25.46
C TYR A 63 -8.45 4.57 -25.39
N LEU A 64 -9.07 4.89 -24.26
CA LEU A 64 -10.53 4.83 -24.14
C LEU A 64 -11.24 5.84 -25.05
N SER A 65 -10.57 6.93 -25.44
CA SER A 65 -11.09 7.86 -26.46
C SER A 65 -11.16 7.26 -27.86
N LEU A 66 -10.43 6.16 -28.12
CA LEU A 66 -10.44 5.42 -29.39
C LEU A 66 -11.50 4.31 -29.42
N HIS A 67 -12.15 4.01 -28.29
CA HIS A 67 -13.25 3.06 -28.25
C HIS A 67 -14.52 3.65 -28.92
N GLU A 68 -15.40 2.80 -29.45
CA GLU A 68 -16.68 3.20 -30.06
C GLU A 68 -17.87 2.58 -29.29
N PRO A 69 -18.66 3.37 -28.54
CA PRO A 69 -18.52 4.81 -28.26
C PRO A 69 -17.35 5.10 -27.30
N PRO A 70 -16.82 6.35 -27.27
CA PRO A 70 -15.67 6.69 -26.44
C PRO A 70 -16.01 6.64 -24.95
N PHE A 71 -15.04 6.20 -24.15
CA PHE A 71 -15.12 6.19 -22.69
C PHE A 71 -14.12 7.17 -22.08
N PHE A 72 -14.39 7.60 -20.85
CA PHE A 72 -13.51 8.46 -20.07
C PHE A 72 -13.50 8.04 -18.59
N ILE A 73 -12.33 8.18 -17.97
CA ILE A 73 -12.11 8.03 -16.54
C ILE A 73 -11.84 9.41 -15.94
N ASN A 74 -12.62 9.76 -14.92
CA ASN A 74 -12.41 10.93 -14.06
C ASN A 74 -11.71 10.51 -12.77
N ASP A 75 -12.20 9.45 -12.13
CA ASP A 75 -11.58 8.83 -10.97
C ASP A 75 -11.21 7.39 -11.26
N LEU A 76 -9.91 7.11 -11.38
CA LEU A 76 -9.40 5.78 -11.69
C LEU A 76 -9.92 4.67 -10.76
N PHE A 77 -10.08 4.96 -9.47
CA PHE A 77 -10.42 3.94 -8.48
C PHE A 77 -11.92 3.67 -8.41
N GLU A 78 -12.74 4.65 -8.82
CA GLU A 78 -14.19 4.49 -8.87
C GLU A 78 -14.67 4.03 -10.25
N ASP A 79 -14.15 4.63 -11.32
CA ASP A 79 -14.67 4.42 -12.68
C ASP A 79 -14.30 3.06 -13.28
N LEU A 80 -13.39 2.31 -12.66
CA LEU A 80 -13.04 0.94 -13.06
C LEU A 80 -13.86 -0.13 -12.33
N LYS A 81 -14.63 0.21 -11.29
CA LYS A 81 -15.26 -0.77 -10.39
C LYS A 81 -16.32 -1.64 -11.05
N ASP A 82 -16.98 -1.15 -12.09
CA ASP A 82 -17.97 -1.92 -12.86
C ASP A 82 -17.33 -2.93 -13.84
N GLY A 83 -16.01 -2.85 -14.03
CA GLY A 83 -15.22 -3.66 -14.96
C GLY A 83 -15.39 -3.30 -16.43
N THR A 84 -16.37 -2.45 -16.79
CA THR A 84 -16.68 -2.14 -18.19
C THR A 84 -15.56 -1.36 -18.86
N LYS A 85 -15.01 -0.34 -18.19
CA LYS A 85 -13.90 0.45 -18.75
C LYS A 85 -12.58 -0.32 -18.79
N LEU A 86 -12.38 -1.29 -17.89
CA LEU A 86 -11.24 -2.21 -17.97
C LEU A 86 -11.36 -3.08 -19.23
N VAL A 87 -12.54 -3.64 -19.48
CA VAL A 87 -12.79 -4.44 -20.69
C VAL A 87 -12.59 -3.59 -21.95
N ALA A 88 -13.23 -2.42 -22.04
CA ALA A 88 -13.10 -1.53 -23.20
C ALA A 88 -11.63 -1.15 -23.47
N LEU A 89 -10.83 -0.88 -22.43
CA LEU A 89 -9.40 -0.61 -22.57
C LEU A 89 -8.66 -1.80 -23.18
N LEU A 90 -8.94 -3.03 -22.71
CA LEU A 90 -8.33 -4.25 -23.25
C LEU A 90 -8.75 -4.51 -24.70
N GLU A 91 -10.00 -4.22 -25.06
CA GLU A 91 -10.48 -4.33 -26.43
C GLU A 91 -9.72 -3.37 -27.36
N VAL A 92 -9.57 -2.11 -26.96
CA VAL A 92 -8.79 -1.11 -27.72
C VAL A 92 -7.32 -1.52 -27.85
N LEU A 93 -6.68 -1.93 -26.75
CA LEU A 93 -5.25 -2.28 -26.74
C LEU A 93 -4.95 -3.53 -27.57
N SER A 94 -5.87 -4.50 -27.60
CA SER A 94 -5.64 -5.81 -28.22
C SER A 94 -6.31 -6.00 -29.58
N GLY A 95 -7.26 -5.13 -29.94
CA GLY A 95 -8.11 -5.28 -31.12
C GLY A 95 -9.07 -6.48 -31.07
N GLN A 96 -9.31 -7.06 -29.89
CA GLN A 96 -10.20 -8.21 -29.72
C GLN A 96 -11.37 -7.88 -28.81
N THR A 97 -12.55 -8.38 -29.17
CA THR A 97 -13.77 -8.23 -28.37
C THR A 97 -13.78 -9.14 -27.16
N ILE A 98 -14.24 -8.64 -26.03
CA ILE A 98 -14.32 -9.36 -24.76
C ILE A 98 -15.77 -9.28 -24.24
N PRO A 99 -16.37 -10.38 -23.75
CA PRO A 99 -17.75 -10.37 -23.27
C PRO A 99 -17.97 -9.40 -22.10
N ILE A 100 -19.06 -8.63 -22.16
CA ILE A 100 -19.53 -7.73 -21.10
C ILE A 100 -20.93 -8.14 -20.63
N GLU A 101 -21.07 -8.35 -19.33
CA GLU A 101 -22.35 -8.49 -18.65
C GLU A 101 -22.98 -7.13 -18.42
N ARG A 102 -24.25 -6.99 -18.82
CA ARG A 102 -25.02 -5.76 -18.65
C ARG A 102 -25.76 -5.80 -17.31
N GLY A 103 -25.60 -4.76 -16.50
CA GLY A 103 -26.42 -4.53 -15.31
C GLY A 103 -25.66 -3.87 -14.18
N THR A 104 -26.39 -3.41 -13.16
CA THR A 104 -25.85 -2.57 -12.06
C THR A 104 -25.58 -3.36 -10.77
N LYS A 105 -25.92 -4.66 -10.74
CA LYS A 105 -25.62 -5.51 -9.59
C LYS A 105 -24.14 -5.83 -9.52
N ARG A 106 -23.60 -5.88 -8.30
CA ARG A 106 -22.19 -6.21 -8.03
C ARG A 106 -21.72 -7.52 -8.65
N ALA A 107 -22.60 -8.51 -8.81
CA ALA A 107 -22.27 -9.76 -9.50
C ALA A 107 -21.86 -9.54 -10.96
N HIS A 108 -22.50 -8.61 -11.69
CA HIS A 108 -22.10 -8.26 -13.05
C HIS A 108 -20.74 -7.57 -13.08
N TYR A 109 -20.47 -6.70 -12.09
CA TYR A 109 -19.18 -6.00 -11.99
C TYR A 109 -18.02 -6.98 -11.78
N VAL A 110 -18.22 -7.96 -10.88
CA VAL A 110 -17.28 -9.06 -10.66
C VAL A 110 -17.11 -9.90 -11.92
N SER A 111 -18.19 -10.17 -12.66
CA SER A 111 -18.12 -10.91 -13.93
C SER A 111 -17.29 -10.15 -14.99
N ASN A 112 -17.55 -8.86 -15.18
CA ASN A 112 -16.82 -8.01 -16.11
C ASN A 112 -15.32 -7.92 -15.77
N ALA A 113 -15.01 -7.66 -14.49
CA ALA A 113 -13.63 -7.68 -14.02
C ALA A 113 -12.97 -9.06 -14.24
N SER A 114 -13.70 -10.15 -13.99
CA SER A 114 -13.21 -11.52 -14.25
C SER A 114 -12.93 -11.77 -15.72
N ASN A 115 -13.78 -11.28 -16.63
CA ASN A 115 -13.59 -11.45 -18.06
C ASN A 115 -12.31 -10.74 -18.54
N GLY A 116 -12.07 -9.51 -18.07
CA GLY A 116 -10.83 -8.78 -18.36
C GLY A 116 -9.59 -9.50 -17.83
N LEU A 117 -9.63 -10.01 -16.60
CA LEU A 117 -8.50 -10.77 -16.03
C LEU A 117 -8.25 -12.10 -16.76
N LYS A 118 -9.29 -12.87 -17.06
CA LYS A 118 -9.16 -14.12 -17.85
C LYS A 118 -8.60 -13.86 -19.25
N PHE A 119 -8.98 -12.75 -19.87
CA PHE A 119 -8.41 -12.34 -21.14
C PHE A 119 -6.89 -12.15 -21.04
N LEU A 120 -6.40 -11.47 -20.01
CA LEU A 120 -4.96 -11.29 -19.77
C LEU A 120 -4.24 -12.63 -19.55
N GLU A 121 -4.84 -13.54 -18.77
CA GLU A 121 -4.29 -14.89 -18.57
C GLU A 121 -4.23 -15.69 -19.88
N SER A 122 -5.24 -15.56 -20.74
CA SER A 122 -5.26 -16.20 -22.08
C SER A 122 -4.10 -15.72 -22.96
N ARG A 123 -3.61 -14.49 -22.74
CA ARG A 123 -2.44 -13.88 -23.39
C ARG A 123 -1.11 -14.19 -22.69
N LYS A 124 -1.11 -15.11 -21.71
CA LYS A 124 0.07 -15.51 -20.91
C LYS A 124 0.63 -14.40 -20.02
N ILE A 125 -0.17 -13.38 -19.69
CA ILE A 125 0.19 -12.35 -18.72
C ILE A 125 -0.09 -12.91 -17.31
N LYS A 126 0.92 -12.89 -16.44
CA LYS A 126 0.81 -13.43 -15.08
C LYS A 126 0.17 -12.44 -14.12
N LEU A 127 -1.00 -12.77 -13.61
CA LEU A 127 -1.70 -12.00 -12.58
C LEU A 127 -1.26 -12.48 -11.19
N VAL A 128 -0.35 -11.76 -10.54
CA VAL A 128 0.08 -12.08 -9.17
C VAL A 128 -0.78 -11.29 -8.19
N ASN A 129 -1.59 -11.98 -7.40
CA ASN A 129 -2.40 -11.40 -6.33
C ASN A 129 -3.42 -10.32 -6.79
N ILE A 130 -3.95 -10.45 -8.00
CA ILE A 130 -5.04 -9.60 -8.51
C ILE A 130 -6.30 -10.44 -8.61
N ARG A 131 -7.34 -10.10 -7.85
CA ARG A 131 -8.64 -10.76 -7.92
C ARG A 131 -9.70 -9.79 -8.43
N PRO A 132 -10.75 -10.28 -9.12
CA PRO A 132 -11.83 -9.44 -9.62
C PRO A 132 -12.49 -8.58 -8.53
N ILE A 133 -12.69 -9.15 -7.33
CA ILE A 133 -13.33 -8.43 -6.23
C ILE A 133 -12.53 -7.23 -5.74
N ASP A 134 -11.19 -7.30 -5.81
CA ASP A 134 -10.32 -6.22 -5.38
C ASP A 134 -10.39 -5.01 -6.35
N ILE A 135 -10.70 -5.27 -7.64
CA ILE A 135 -10.99 -4.24 -8.65
C ILE A 135 -12.36 -3.61 -8.39
N VAL A 136 -13.38 -4.44 -8.15
CA VAL A 136 -14.75 -3.98 -7.87
C VAL A 136 -14.82 -3.16 -6.58
N ASP A 137 -13.94 -3.44 -5.62
CA ASP A 137 -13.78 -2.66 -4.39
C ASP A 137 -12.98 -1.37 -4.57
N GLY A 138 -12.38 -1.14 -5.74
CA GLY A 138 -11.62 0.08 -6.00
C GLY A 138 -10.27 0.14 -5.28
N LYS A 139 -9.65 -0.99 -4.94
CA LYS A 139 -8.43 -1.00 -4.12
C LYS A 139 -7.26 -0.31 -4.84
N PRO A 140 -6.73 0.83 -4.34
CA PRO A 140 -5.76 1.64 -5.07
C PRO A 140 -4.52 0.87 -5.52
N THR A 141 -3.86 0.14 -4.62
CA THR A 141 -2.64 -0.63 -4.94
C THR A 141 -2.87 -1.67 -6.04
N ILE A 142 -4.03 -2.32 -6.04
CA ILE A 142 -4.38 -3.35 -7.03
C ILE A 142 -4.66 -2.71 -8.38
N ILE A 143 -5.42 -1.61 -8.40
CA ILE A 143 -5.73 -0.88 -9.64
C ILE A 143 -4.46 -0.30 -10.24
N LEU A 144 -3.63 0.39 -9.45
CA LEU A 144 -2.37 0.95 -9.94
C LEU A 144 -1.43 -0.15 -10.46
N GLY A 145 -1.31 -1.27 -9.75
CA GLY A 145 -0.52 -2.42 -10.19
C GLY A 145 -1.02 -3.04 -11.50
N LEU A 146 -2.34 -3.16 -11.66
CA LEU A 146 -2.96 -3.65 -12.88
C LEU A 146 -2.67 -2.73 -14.07
N ILE A 147 -2.90 -1.42 -13.92
CA ILE A 147 -2.68 -0.46 -15.02
C ILE A 147 -1.20 -0.35 -15.37
N TRP A 148 -0.32 -0.34 -14.37
CA TRP A 148 1.13 -0.41 -14.60
C TRP A 148 1.53 -1.63 -15.44
N MET A 149 0.98 -2.81 -15.12
CA MET A 149 1.21 -4.02 -15.91
C MET A 149 0.69 -3.88 -17.34
N LEU A 150 -0.50 -3.29 -17.55
CA LEU A 150 -1.02 -3.06 -18.90
C LEU A 150 -0.12 -2.12 -19.71
N ILE A 151 0.41 -1.06 -19.09
CA ILE A 151 1.38 -0.18 -19.73
C ILE A 151 2.60 -0.99 -20.18
N LEU A 152 3.21 -1.77 -19.29
CA LEU A 152 4.38 -2.60 -19.63
C LEU A 152 4.13 -3.66 -20.71
N CYS A 153 2.89 -4.13 -20.86
CA CYS A 153 2.56 -5.14 -21.86
C CYS A 153 2.29 -4.57 -23.25
N TYR A 154 1.87 -3.31 -23.34
CA TYR A 154 1.36 -2.71 -24.60
C TYR A 154 2.12 -1.44 -25.02
N GLN A 155 3.15 -1.03 -24.27
CA GLN A 155 4.02 0.10 -24.58
C GLN A 155 5.48 -0.25 -24.28
#